data_AF-A0A350QND4-F1
#
_entry.id   AF-A0A350QND4-F1
#
_cell.length_a   1.000
_cell.length_b   1.000
_cell.length_c   1.000
_cell.angle_alpha   90.00
_cell.angle_beta   90.00
_cell.angle_gamma   90.00
#
_symmetry.space_group_name_H-M   'P 1'
#
loop_
_entity.id
_entity.type
_entity.pdbx_description
1 polymer ?
#
loop_
_entity_poly.entity_id
_entity_poly.type
_entity_poly.pdbx_seq_one_letter_code
_entity_poly.pdbx_strand_id
1 'polypeptide(L)'
;MITRNTPTGFSLVELLLAIFILGIGIIAVAAIFPAGIAQQQRTRDDVMGPIVAAQGLNLLRTRLSQEDFGTFEQFDLTAGDIRVGAEVGNDNLQTVSGDWGWMRPSFVLDGAPQPSPNQLPERNPQPEVLDGAIDIFGLRHTRSVGGMTNDHPATAGEDVSNSFYTSDFANMGTFFGGFCPTPVSPSLDPDYQSDFDQEEARFLAGIPFNRNKYLILNDFLPSGDDSLDDHTDPLREGRSEPLVTITQSERGWPRGTESPEYYWDCMFRRYQGRVQVAIFVYRVGFNGGEQLPYAVCHQGAPSNPDAVSGVPINNPRESPLPVRVDFPSPGDRWYPEGDPTPDDNPLNNLTVPGTLPAGSVLSQLDPYANGWQQAGQWLIDQNGTVHRVLSGRDNGAEGPVRLTSQVPYIPVLDVNGNLNNTTPGLGVNNSARANIASAVKSIWFIPPETRNGFTLTPVYATVGEL
;
A
#
# COMPACT_ATOMS: atom_id res chain seq x y z
N MET A 1 76.57 45.97 -5.25
CA MET A 1 76.55 44.84 -6.21
C MET A 1 75.17 44.22 -6.14
N ILE A 2 74.27 44.59 -7.06
CA ILE A 2 72.87 44.14 -7.07
C ILE A 2 72.76 43.12 -8.21
N THR A 3 72.71 41.84 -7.87
CA THR A 3 72.43 40.76 -8.82
C THR A 3 70.97 40.85 -9.23
N ARG A 4 70.72 41.24 -10.48
CA ARG A 4 69.38 41.19 -11.08
C ARG A 4 69.00 39.73 -11.27
N ASN A 5 68.04 39.24 -10.49
CA ASN A 5 67.37 37.99 -10.77
C ASN A 5 66.61 38.13 -12.09
N THR A 6 67.09 37.46 -13.14
CA THR A 6 66.31 37.24 -14.36
C THR A 6 65.09 36.39 -14.00
N PRO A 7 63.85 36.85 -14.28
CA PRO A 7 62.67 36.03 -14.06
C PRO A 7 62.73 34.81 -14.96
N THR A 8 62.86 33.63 -14.37
CA THR A 8 62.76 32.35 -15.06
C THR A 8 61.31 32.14 -15.48
N GLY A 9 61.03 32.13 -16.78
CA GLY A 9 59.72 31.76 -17.30
C GLY A 9 59.43 30.27 -17.07
N PHE A 10 58.17 29.92 -16.83
CA PHE A 10 57.74 28.53 -16.70
C PHE A 10 57.94 27.76 -18.01
N SER A 11 58.44 26.53 -17.89
CA SER A 11 58.54 25.62 -19.03
C SER A 11 57.16 25.14 -19.46
N LEU A 12 56.96 24.94 -20.77
CA LEU A 12 55.73 24.36 -21.32
C LEU A 12 55.38 23.00 -20.65
N VAL A 13 56.40 22.21 -20.29
CA VAL A 13 56.22 20.94 -19.60
C VAL A 13 55.65 21.13 -18.18
N GLU A 14 56.09 22.16 -17.45
CA GLU A 14 55.57 22.47 -16.11
C GLU A 14 54.10 22.89 -16.18
N LEU A 15 53.73 23.69 -17.19
CA LEU A 15 52.35 24.11 -17.40
C LEU A 15 51.44 22.92 -17.78
N LEU A 16 51.90 22.03 -18.65
CA LEU A 16 51.15 20.81 -18.99
C LEU A 16 50.98 19.87 -17.80
N LEU A 17 52.02 19.70 -16.98
CA LEU A 17 51.95 18.90 -15.76
C LEU A 17 51.00 19.51 -14.73
N ALA A 18 51.01 20.84 -14.58
CA ALA A 18 50.07 21.55 -13.70
C ALA A 18 48.61 21.37 -14.15
N ILE A 19 48.33 21.49 -15.46
CA ILE A 19 46.98 21.27 -16.02
C ILE A 19 46.54 19.81 -15.84
N PHE A 20 47.45 18.85 -16.03
CA PHE A 20 47.15 17.43 -15.85
C PHE A 20 46.76 17.10 -14.39
N ILE A 21 47.54 17.59 -13.42
CA ILE A 21 47.23 17.41 -11.99
C ILE A 21 45.93 18.11 -11.62
N LEU A 22 45.70 19.33 -12.11
CA LEU A 22 44.45 20.06 -11.91
C LEU A 22 43.25 19.29 -12.48
N GLY A 23 43.38 18.75 -13.69
CA GLY A 23 42.34 17.96 -14.35
C GLY A 23 41.96 16.72 -13.56
N ILE A 24 42.94 15.95 -13.09
CA ILE A 24 42.70 14.78 -12.22
C ILE A 24 42.05 15.21 -10.91
N GLY A 25 42.51 16.32 -10.30
CA GLY A 25 41.94 16.85 -9.07
C GLY A 25 40.45 17.21 -9.22
N ILE A 26 40.08 17.90 -10.30
CA ILE A 26 38.68 18.28 -10.56
C ILE A 26 37.81 17.04 -10.81
N ILE A 27 38.29 16.06 -11.57
CA ILE A 27 37.54 14.82 -11.83
C ILE A 27 37.33 14.02 -10.53
N ALA A 28 38.37 13.90 -9.70
CA ALA A 28 38.26 13.19 -8.42
C ALA A 28 37.24 13.86 -7.49
N VAL A 29 37.27 15.20 -7.39
CA VAL A 29 36.31 15.97 -6.60
C VAL A 29 34.89 15.83 -7.16
N ALA A 30 34.72 15.90 -8.48
CA ALA A 30 33.43 15.70 -9.15
C ALA A 30 32.85 14.29 -8.94
N ALA A 31 33.70 13.26 -8.78
CA ALA A 31 33.26 11.90 -8.51
C ALA A 31 32.85 11.67 -7.04
N ILE A 32 33.51 12.35 -6.09
CA ILE A 32 33.26 12.15 -4.65
C ILE A 32 31.98 12.85 -4.19
N PHE A 33 31.67 14.04 -4.71
CA PHE A 33 30.53 14.83 -4.25
C PHE A 33 29.17 14.11 -4.40
N PRO A 34 28.82 13.51 -5.55
CA PRO A 34 27.55 12.81 -5.71
C PRO A 34 27.41 11.64 -4.73
N ALA A 35 28.47 10.86 -4.55
CA ALA A 35 28.48 9.75 -3.60
C ALA A 35 28.28 10.24 -2.15
N GLY A 36 28.93 11.35 -1.78
CA GLY A 36 28.76 11.99 -0.48
C GLY A 36 27.32 12.47 -0.24
N ILE A 37 26.69 13.10 -1.24
CA ILE A 37 25.30 13.56 -1.15
C ILE A 37 24.34 12.38 -1.00
N ALA A 38 24.50 11.33 -1.80
CA ALA A 38 23.66 10.14 -1.71
C ALA A 38 23.79 9.45 -0.34
N GLN A 39 25.00 9.38 0.21
CA GLN A 39 25.23 8.80 1.54
C GLN A 39 24.65 9.68 2.66
N GLN A 40 24.76 11.01 2.56
CA GLN A 40 24.16 11.94 3.51
C GLN A 40 22.63 11.84 3.49
N GLN A 41 22.02 11.76 2.30
CA GLN A 41 20.58 11.56 2.14
C GLN A 41 20.14 10.23 2.76
N ARG A 42 20.82 9.12 2.47
CA ARG A 42 20.51 7.82 3.10
C ARG A 42 20.62 7.87 4.61
N THR A 43 21.68 8.48 5.14
CA THR A 43 21.84 8.64 6.60
C THR A 43 20.70 9.47 7.19
N ARG A 44 20.27 10.53 6.50
CA ARG A 44 19.13 11.34 6.92
C ARG A 44 17.84 10.53 6.89
N ASP A 45 17.60 9.79 5.83
CA ASP A 45 16.42 8.95 5.64
C ASP A 45 16.33 7.84 6.71
N ASP A 46 17.45 7.18 7.00
CA ASP A 46 17.55 6.13 8.03
C ASP A 46 17.24 6.69 9.44
N VAL A 47 17.52 7.97 9.69
CA VAL A 47 17.20 8.64 10.96
C VAL A 47 15.76 9.17 10.97
N MET A 48 15.32 9.82 9.90
CA MET A 48 14.00 10.48 9.84
C MET A 48 12.85 9.48 9.65
N GLY A 49 13.07 8.40 8.91
CA GLY A 49 12.06 7.38 8.61
C GLY A 49 11.36 6.84 9.87
N PRO A 50 12.10 6.28 10.84
CA PRO A 50 11.52 5.81 12.09
C PRO A 50 10.81 6.90 12.91
N ILE A 51 11.31 8.14 12.87
CA ILE A 51 10.70 9.28 13.59
C ILE A 51 9.34 9.62 13.00
N VAL A 52 9.26 9.75 11.67
CA VAL A 52 8.01 10.04 10.95
C VAL A 52 7.01 8.90 11.14
N ALA A 53 7.46 7.65 11.06
CA ALA A 53 6.59 6.48 11.29
C ALA A 53 6.01 6.47 12.72
N ALA A 54 6.84 6.74 13.73
CA ALA A 54 6.39 6.83 15.12
C ALA A 54 5.39 7.96 15.34
N GLN A 55 5.59 9.11 14.69
CA GLN A 55 4.66 10.23 14.74
C GLN A 55 3.32 9.89 14.06
N GLY A 56 3.34 9.21 12.90
CA GLY A 56 2.14 8.71 12.24
C GLY A 56 1.36 7.73 13.11
N LEU A 57 2.05 6.74 13.70
CA LEU A 57 1.42 5.79 14.63
C LEU A 57 0.84 6.48 15.87
N ASN A 58 1.54 7.47 16.45
CA ASN A 58 1.03 8.23 17.58
C ASN A 58 -0.18 9.07 17.22
N LEU A 59 -0.22 9.65 16.01
CA LEU A 59 -1.41 10.34 15.52
C LEU A 59 -2.60 9.39 15.44
N LEU A 60 -2.40 8.19 14.88
CA LEU A 60 -3.45 7.17 14.82
C LEU A 60 -3.95 6.80 16.22
N ARG A 61 -3.05 6.55 17.18
CA ARG A 61 -3.39 6.26 18.58
C ARG A 61 -4.15 7.37 19.30
N THR A 62 -4.02 8.62 18.85
CA THR A 62 -4.78 9.73 19.44
C THR A 62 -6.22 9.79 18.96
N ARG A 63 -6.55 9.14 17.83
CA ARG A 63 -7.88 9.14 17.20
C ARG A 63 -8.56 7.78 17.24
N LEU A 64 -7.78 6.72 17.36
CA LEU A 64 -8.22 5.35 17.23
C LEU A 64 -7.72 4.53 18.42
N SER A 65 -8.53 3.55 18.78
CA SER A 65 -8.31 2.54 19.79
C SER A 65 -8.66 1.17 19.21
N GLN A 66 -8.14 0.09 19.79
CA GLN A 66 -8.41 -1.27 19.28
C GLN A 66 -9.90 -1.62 19.28
N GLU A 67 -10.67 -1.06 20.21
CA GLU A 67 -12.12 -1.27 20.32
C GLU A 67 -12.92 -0.55 19.23
N ASP A 68 -12.31 0.36 18.46
CA ASP A 68 -12.98 1.03 17.33
C ASP A 68 -13.11 0.11 16.12
N PHE A 69 -12.29 -0.94 16.06
CA PHE A 69 -12.29 -1.89 14.96
C PHE A 69 -13.23 -3.06 15.27
N GLY A 70 -14.04 -3.39 14.27
CA GLY A 70 -14.98 -4.50 14.31
C GLY A 70 -14.42 -5.75 13.66
N THR A 71 -15.34 -6.62 13.29
CA THR A 71 -15.08 -7.83 12.53
C THR A 71 -16.06 -7.91 11.37
N PHE A 72 -15.75 -8.69 10.34
CA PHE A 72 -16.66 -8.86 9.21
C PHE A 72 -18.00 -9.48 9.63
N GLU A 73 -18.00 -10.36 10.63
CA GLU A 73 -19.22 -11.04 11.10
C GLU A 73 -20.24 -10.07 11.69
N GLN A 74 -19.81 -8.91 12.20
CA GLN A 74 -20.72 -7.85 12.65
C GLN A 74 -21.51 -7.22 11.50
N PHE A 75 -20.97 -7.31 10.29
CA PHE A 75 -21.62 -6.92 9.04
C PHE A 75 -22.16 -8.15 8.30
N ASP A 76 -22.22 -9.31 8.98
CA ASP A 76 -22.59 -10.61 8.43
C ASP A 76 -21.88 -10.94 7.11
N LEU A 77 -20.65 -10.48 7.05
CA LEU A 77 -19.65 -10.83 6.08
C LEU A 77 -18.74 -11.88 6.71
N THR A 78 -18.22 -12.80 5.92
CA THR A 78 -17.14 -13.70 6.36
C THR A 78 -15.81 -13.24 5.78
N ALA A 79 -14.74 -13.38 6.56
CA ALA A 79 -13.37 -13.15 6.09
C ALA A 79 -12.95 -14.28 5.14
N GLY A 80 -13.47 -14.22 3.91
CA GLY A 80 -13.28 -15.26 2.89
C GLY A 80 -14.21 -16.45 3.09
N ASP A 81 -14.99 -16.76 2.07
CA ASP A 81 -15.80 -17.98 2.06
C ASP A 81 -14.90 -19.22 2.13
N ILE A 82 -15.23 -20.16 3.01
CA ILE A 82 -14.98 -21.57 2.75
C ILE A 82 -15.97 -21.92 1.63
N ARG A 83 -15.60 -21.66 0.37
CA ARG A 83 -16.34 -22.28 -0.72
C ARG A 83 -16.28 -23.78 -0.47
N VAL A 84 -17.40 -24.39 -0.09
CA VAL A 84 -17.53 -25.84 0.06
C VAL A 84 -17.18 -26.43 -1.31
N GLY A 85 -16.00 -27.06 -1.40
CA GLY A 85 -15.43 -27.56 -2.67
C GLY A 85 -14.22 -26.79 -3.21
N ALA A 86 -13.70 -25.78 -2.51
CA ALA A 86 -12.38 -25.22 -2.83
C ALA A 86 -11.30 -26.29 -2.65
N GLU A 87 -10.67 -26.67 -3.76
CA GLU A 87 -9.57 -27.63 -3.77
C GLU A 87 -8.38 -27.11 -2.95
N VAL A 88 -7.60 -28.04 -2.38
CA VAL A 88 -6.33 -27.75 -1.71
C VAL A 88 -5.43 -26.97 -2.68
N GLY A 89 -5.27 -25.67 -2.46
CA GLY A 89 -4.56 -24.77 -3.37
C GLY A 89 -5.28 -23.46 -3.68
N ASN A 90 -6.59 -23.36 -3.40
CA ASN A 90 -7.30 -22.08 -3.46
C ASN A 90 -6.92 -21.22 -2.24
N ASP A 91 -6.01 -20.27 -2.47
CA ASP A 91 -5.47 -19.30 -1.51
C ASP A 91 -6.48 -18.24 -1.06
N ASN A 92 -7.65 -18.64 -0.57
CA ASN A 92 -8.41 -17.72 0.25
C ASN A 92 -7.58 -17.52 1.52
N LEU A 93 -7.12 -16.28 1.76
CA LEU A 93 -6.45 -15.86 2.99
C LEU A 93 -7.47 -15.96 4.13
N GLN A 94 -7.74 -17.18 4.59
CA GLN A 94 -8.75 -17.47 5.60
C GLN A 94 -8.21 -17.13 6.97
N THR A 95 -8.53 -15.94 7.46
CA THR A 95 -8.27 -15.60 8.85
C THR A 95 -9.26 -16.34 9.76
N VAL A 96 -8.87 -16.54 11.02
CA VAL A 96 -9.80 -17.05 12.03
C VAL A 96 -10.96 -16.06 12.17
N SER A 97 -12.15 -16.57 12.49
CA SER A 97 -13.32 -15.71 12.71
C SER A 97 -12.98 -14.58 13.70
N GLY A 98 -13.35 -13.36 13.33
CA GLY A 98 -13.02 -12.15 14.06
C GLY A 98 -11.71 -11.46 13.65
N ASP A 99 -10.84 -12.10 12.88
CA ASP A 99 -9.60 -11.52 12.33
C ASP A 99 -9.74 -11.20 10.84
N TRP A 100 -8.86 -10.34 10.33
CA TRP A 100 -8.81 -9.95 8.92
C TRP A 100 -7.40 -9.53 8.52
N GLY A 101 -7.00 -9.87 7.29
CA GLY A 101 -5.66 -9.58 6.76
C GLY A 101 -5.42 -8.09 6.50
N TRP A 102 -4.29 -7.73 5.90
CA TRP A 102 -3.99 -6.32 5.66
C TRP A 102 -5.03 -5.65 4.74
N MET A 103 -5.57 -4.52 5.20
CA MET A 103 -6.51 -3.69 4.47
C MET A 103 -6.07 -2.23 4.49
N ARG A 104 -6.26 -1.57 3.36
CA ARG A 104 -5.99 -0.15 3.19
C ARG A 104 -7.22 0.67 3.59
N PRO A 105 -7.03 1.79 4.30
CA PRO A 105 -8.03 2.83 4.42
C PRO A 105 -8.51 3.34 3.05
N SER A 106 -9.65 4.02 3.05
CA SER A 106 -10.11 4.74 1.88
C SER A 106 -9.37 6.07 1.75
N PHE A 107 -9.04 6.49 0.53
CA PHE A 107 -8.68 7.89 0.27
C PHE A 107 -9.91 8.67 -0.21
N VAL A 108 -10.00 9.92 0.20
CA VAL A 108 -10.90 10.92 -0.36
C VAL A 108 -10.15 11.58 -1.50
N LEU A 109 -10.63 11.38 -2.73
CA LEU A 109 -10.07 11.99 -3.93
C LEU A 109 -11.12 12.95 -4.46
N ASP A 110 -10.90 14.23 -4.27
CA ASP A 110 -11.81 15.21 -4.84
C ASP A 110 -11.52 15.34 -6.33
N GLY A 111 -12.54 15.60 -7.14
CA GLY A 111 -12.50 15.59 -8.61
C GLY A 111 -11.66 16.71 -9.22
N ALA A 112 -10.69 17.28 -8.49
CA ALA A 112 -9.79 18.30 -8.96
C ALA A 112 -9.09 17.81 -10.26
N PRO A 113 -9.21 18.56 -11.37
CA PRO A 113 -8.61 18.16 -12.63
C PRO A 113 -7.10 18.04 -12.46
N GLN A 114 -6.58 16.84 -12.73
CA GLN A 114 -5.15 16.58 -12.61
C GLN A 114 -4.36 17.42 -13.62
N PRO A 115 -3.22 18.00 -13.21
CA PRO A 115 -2.30 18.58 -14.17
C PRO A 115 -1.82 17.48 -15.11
N SER A 116 -1.80 17.76 -16.42
CA SER A 116 -1.19 16.81 -17.36
C SER A 116 0.28 16.57 -16.98
N PRO A 117 0.90 15.42 -17.32
CA PRO A 117 2.30 15.13 -16.99
C PRO A 117 3.32 16.20 -17.44
N ASN A 118 2.91 17.08 -18.36
CA ASN A 118 3.71 18.17 -18.92
C ASN A 118 3.29 19.57 -18.41
N GLN A 119 2.29 19.65 -17.53
CA GLN A 119 1.90 20.90 -16.88
C GLN A 119 2.36 20.82 -15.43
N LEU A 120 3.07 21.85 -14.99
CA LEU A 120 3.26 22.04 -13.55
C LEU A 120 1.85 22.13 -12.93
N PRO A 121 1.58 21.43 -11.82
CA PRO A 121 0.38 21.65 -11.04
C PRO A 121 0.23 23.14 -10.83
N GLU A 122 -0.89 23.72 -11.26
CA GLU A 122 -1.23 25.04 -10.76
C GLU A 122 -1.20 24.91 -9.23
N ARG A 123 -0.36 25.72 -8.57
CA ARG A 123 -0.23 25.73 -7.12
C ARG A 123 -1.61 26.06 -6.58
N ASN A 124 -2.41 25.04 -6.27
CA ASN A 124 -3.74 25.22 -5.74
C ASN A 124 -3.54 25.90 -4.39
N PRO A 125 -3.87 27.20 -4.24
CA PRO A 125 -3.52 27.96 -3.05
C PRO A 125 -4.34 27.50 -1.84
N GLN A 126 -5.36 26.67 -2.07
CA GLN A 126 -6.17 25.99 -1.07
C GLN A 126 -6.51 24.60 -1.61
N PRO A 127 -5.68 23.56 -1.41
CA PRO A 127 -6.19 22.21 -1.54
C PRO A 127 -7.45 22.13 -0.69
N GLU A 128 -8.56 21.64 -1.25
CA GLU A 128 -9.74 21.37 -0.45
C GLU A 128 -9.29 20.51 0.74
N VAL A 129 -9.78 20.82 1.94
CA VAL A 129 -9.21 20.31 3.21
C VAL A 129 -9.10 18.78 3.25
N LEU A 130 -9.86 18.10 2.39
CA LEU A 130 -10.01 16.66 2.33
C LEU A 130 -9.39 15.99 1.10
N ASP A 131 -8.86 16.72 0.11
CA ASP A 131 -8.26 16.06 -1.05
C ASP A 131 -7.00 15.29 -0.65
N GLY A 132 -6.92 14.02 -1.06
CA GLY A 132 -5.91 13.07 -0.61
C GLY A 132 -5.97 12.75 0.89
N ALA A 133 -7.06 13.05 1.60
CA ALA A 133 -7.23 12.65 2.99
C ALA A 133 -7.53 11.15 3.12
N ILE A 134 -7.12 10.54 4.24
CA ILE A 134 -7.46 9.16 4.57
C ILE A 134 -8.76 9.14 5.38
N ASP A 135 -9.75 8.39 4.92
CA ASP A 135 -10.93 7.95 5.68
C ASP A 135 -10.72 6.50 6.12
N ILE A 136 -10.44 6.31 7.41
CA ILE A 136 -10.00 5.01 7.98
C ILE A 136 -11.04 3.92 7.74
N PHE A 137 -12.31 4.22 7.96
CA PHE A 137 -13.39 3.25 7.86
C PHE A 137 -14.14 3.34 6.51
N GLY A 138 -13.77 4.29 5.64
CA GLY A 138 -14.40 4.48 4.35
C GLY A 138 -15.87 4.86 4.46
N LEU A 139 -16.26 5.55 5.52
CA LEU A 139 -17.66 5.92 5.78
C LEU A 139 -18.20 6.88 4.73
N ARG A 140 -17.39 7.80 4.23
CA ARG A 140 -17.83 8.73 3.18
C ARG A 140 -18.18 7.98 1.89
N HIS A 141 -17.34 7.02 1.51
CA HIS A 141 -17.64 6.14 0.37
C HIS A 141 -18.89 5.30 0.61
N THR A 142 -18.99 4.73 1.82
CA THR A 142 -20.13 3.92 2.27
C THR A 142 -21.43 4.73 2.16
N ARG A 143 -21.46 5.99 2.58
CA ARG A 143 -22.64 6.86 2.42
C ARG A 143 -22.94 7.19 0.96
N SER A 144 -21.89 7.50 0.19
CA SER A 144 -22.02 7.89 -1.22
C SER A 144 -22.69 6.80 -2.05
N VAL A 145 -22.21 5.56 -1.94
CA VAL A 145 -22.79 4.45 -2.71
C VAL A 145 -24.15 4.03 -2.12
N GLY A 146 -24.38 4.25 -0.82
CA GLY A 146 -25.68 4.01 -0.16
C GLY A 146 -26.74 5.08 -0.45
N GLY A 147 -26.45 6.12 -1.24
CA GLY A 147 -27.40 7.18 -1.59
C GLY A 147 -27.74 8.14 -0.44
N MET A 148 -26.97 8.12 0.66
CA MET A 148 -27.28 8.86 1.90
C MET A 148 -26.72 10.30 1.93
N THR A 149 -26.26 10.84 0.79
CA THR A 149 -25.49 12.10 0.74
C THR A 149 -26.29 13.35 1.07
N ASN A 150 -27.63 13.32 0.93
CA ASN A 150 -28.46 14.52 1.00
C ASN A 150 -29.09 14.79 2.39
N ASP A 151 -29.10 13.80 3.30
CA ASP A 151 -29.90 13.87 4.52
C ASP A 151 -29.09 14.14 5.81
N HIS A 152 -27.77 14.31 5.73
CA HIS A 152 -26.93 14.48 6.92
C HIS A 152 -26.32 15.89 7.05
N PRO A 153 -26.54 16.61 8.17
CA PRO A 153 -26.04 17.98 8.37
C PRO A 153 -24.52 18.09 8.55
N ALA A 154 -23.82 16.97 8.79
CA ALA A 154 -22.37 16.94 8.95
C ALA A 154 -21.60 16.96 7.62
N THR A 155 -22.27 16.78 6.49
CA THR A 155 -21.68 16.65 5.14
C THR A 155 -22.27 17.60 4.11
N ALA A 156 -23.23 18.43 4.49
CA ALA A 156 -23.84 19.45 3.62
C ALA A 156 -22.81 20.53 3.24
N GLY A 157 -22.01 20.25 2.21
CA GLY A 157 -20.97 21.13 1.66
C GLY A 157 -19.63 20.46 1.36
N GLU A 158 -19.34 19.27 1.91
CA GLU A 158 -18.04 18.59 1.75
C GLU A 158 -18.10 17.36 0.83
N ASP A 159 -19.25 16.66 0.75
CA ASP A 159 -19.40 15.50 -0.12
C ASP A 159 -20.10 15.92 -1.43
N VAL A 160 -19.36 16.59 -2.32
CA VAL A 160 -19.83 16.79 -3.70
C VAL A 160 -19.81 15.45 -4.44
N SER A 161 -20.86 15.23 -5.26
CA SER A 161 -21.25 13.95 -5.89
C SER A 161 -20.21 13.28 -6.82
N ASN A 162 -19.00 13.82 -6.92
CA ASN A 162 -17.94 13.34 -7.80
C ASN A 162 -16.68 12.89 -7.05
N SER A 163 -16.70 12.85 -5.72
CA SER A 163 -15.57 12.32 -4.93
C SER A 163 -15.35 10.85 -5.25
N PHE A 164 -14.11 10.49 -5.60
CA PHE A 164 -13.71 9.10 -5.83
C PHE A 164 -13.08 8.55 -4.55
N TYR A 165 -13.39 7.30 -4.27
CA TYR A 165 -12.85 6.59 -3.13
C TYR A 165 -12.07 5.38 -3.60
N THR A 166 -10.94 5.16 -2.96
CA THR A 166 -10.06 4.04 -3.28
C THR A 166 -9.85 3.23 -2.01
N SER A 167 -10.58 2.12 -1.91
CA SER A 167 -10.40 1.12 -0.87
C SER A 167 -10.19 -0.24 -1.52
N ASP A 168 -9.70 -1.21 -0.73
CA ASP A 168 -9.66 -2.62 -1.16
C ASP A 168 -11.07 -3.17 -1.49
N PHE A 169 -12.13 -2.49 -1.04
CA PHE A 169 -13.53 -2.83 -1.27
C PHE A 169 -14.16 -2.09 -2.47
N ALA A 170 -13.63 -0.93 -2.87
CA ALA A 170 -14.20 -0.13 -3.97
C ALA A 170 -14.14 -0.84 -5.34
N ASN A 171 -13.35 -1.92 -5.48
CA ASN A 171 -13.22 -2.71 -6.70
C ASN A 171 -14.05 -4.02 -6.68
N MET A 172 -15.11 -4.07 -5.86
CA MET A 172 -16.05 -5.20 -5.69
C MET A 172 -16.67 -5.77 -6.97
N GLY A 173 -16.57 -5.08 -8.12
CA GLY A 173 -17.24 -5.47 -9.35
C GLY A 173 -16.48 -6.43 -10.29
N THR A 174 -15.13 -6.43 -10.34
CA THR A 174 -14.46 -6.96 -11.56
C THR A 174 -13.08 -7.62 -11.43
N PHE A 175 -12.38 -7.61 -10.28
CA PHE A 175 -11.01 -8.14 -10.23
C PHE A 175 -10.79 -9.17 -9.10
N PHE A 176 -10.58 -10.42 -9.53
CA PHE A 176 -10.04 -11.59 -8.80
C PHE A 176 -10.56 -11.86 -7.38
N GLY A 177 -11.32 -12.95 -7.23
CA GLY A 177 -12.00 -13.40 -6.01
C GLY A 177 -11.12 -13.90 -4.86
N GLY A 178 -10.05 -13.18 -4.49
CA GLY A 178 -9.12 -13.55 -3.42
C GLY A 178 -9.31 -12.80 -2.09
N PHE A 179 -10.10 -11.72 -2.04
CA PHE A 179 -10.27 -10.92 -0.83
C PHE A 179 -11.66 -10.24 -0.72
N CYS A 180 -12.67 -10.85 -1.34
CA CYS A 180 -14.04 -10.37 -1.19
C CYS A 180 -14.65 -11.02 0.05
N PRO A 181 -15.13 -10.25 1.04
CA PRO A 181 -16.01 -10.80 2.05
C PRO A 181 -17.27 -11.32 1.37
N THR A 182 -17.63 -12.56 1.67
CA THR A 182 -18.85 -13.17 1.15
C THR A 182 -19.93 -13.12 2.24
N PRO A 183 -21.20 -12.87 1.87
CA PRO A 183 -22.31 -12.94 2.81
C PRO A 183 -22.35 -14.31 3.51
N VAL A 184 -22.70 -14.34 4.80
CA VAL A 184 -22.70 -15.56 5.64
C VAL A 184 -23.75 -16.62 5.23
N SER A 185 -24.65 -16.35 4.25
CA SER A 185 -25.74 -17.29 3.91
C SER A 185 -25.57 -17.95 2.53
N PRO A 186 -25.19 -19.23 2.46
CA PRO A 186 -25.34 -20.06 1.28
C PRO A 186 -26.72 -20.74 1.33
N SER A 187 -27.82 -19.99 1.18
CA SER A 187 -29.06 -20.66 0.79
C SER A 187 -28.87 -21.16 -0.64
N LEU A 188 -28.88 -22.47 -0.82
CA LEU A 188 -28.80 -23.23 -2.08
C LEU A 188 -29.96 -22.97 -3.06
N ASP A 189 -30.62 -21.82 -2.94
CA ASP A 189 -31.76 -21.44 -3.76
C ASP A 189 -31.34 -20.38 -4.81
N PRO A 190 -31.12 -20.79 -6.08
CA PRO A 190 -30.76 -19.88 -7.15
C PRO A 190 -31.87 -18.86 -7.48
N ASP A 191 -33.10 -19.06 -7.01
CA ASP A 191 -34.20 -18.10 -7.20
C ASP A 191 -34.18 -16.96 -6.15
N TYR A 192 -33.32 -17.03 -5.12
CA TYR A 192 -33.16 -15.96 -4.11
C TYR A 192 -32.19 -14.85 -4.51
N GLN A 193 -31.59 -14.96 -5.70
CA GLN A 193 -30.55 -14.03 -6.17
C GLN A 193 -31.10 -12.68 -6.64
N SER A 194 -32.41 -12.54 -6.86
CA SER A 194 -33.06 -11.27 -7.25
C SER A 194 -33.44 -10.37 -6.07
N ASP A 195 -33.55 -10.91 -4.86
CA ASP A 195 -33.79 -10.10 -3.64
C ASP A 195 -32.49 -9.63 -2.97
N PHE A 196 -31.33 -10.11 -3.45
CA PHE A 196 -30.01 -9.59 -3.07
C PHE A 196 -29.81 -8.13 -3.49
N ASP A 197 -30.59 -7.64 -4.45
CA ASP A 197 -30.47 -6.28 -4.99
C ASP A 197 -31.14 -5.19 -4.13
N GLN A 198 -31.93 -5.52 -3.09
CA GLN A 198 -32.78 -4.49 -2.46
C GLN A 198 -32.74 -4.31 -0.93
N GLU A 199 -32.22 -5.23 -0.11
CA GLU A 199 -32.19 -4.97 1.35
C GLU A 199 -30.80 -4.86 1.99
N GLU A 200 -30.01 -5.91 2.20
CA GLU A 200 -29.05 -5.81 3.31
C GLU A 200 -27.76 -6.62 3.13
N ALA A 201 -27.10 -6.51 1.98
CA ALA A 201 -25.63 -6.64 1.97
C ALA A 201 -24.98 -5.36 2.56
N ARG A 202 -25.31 -5.10 3.83
CA ARG A 202 -24.47 -4.57 4.92
C ARG A 202 -23.24 -3.82 4.42
N PHE A 203 -23.50 -2.57 4.07
CA PHE A 203 -22.62 -1.62 3.41
C PHE A 203 -21.31 -1.41 4.17
N LEU A 204 -20.23 -2.03 3.71
CA LEU A 204 -18.88 -1.79 4.22
C LEU A 204 -17.94 -1.58 3.03
N ALA A 205 -17.62 -0.33 2.76
CA ALA A 205 -16.71 0.05 1.68
C ALA A 205 -15.27 0.29 2.17
N GLY A 206 -14.96 -0.08 3.42
CA GLY A 206 -13.67 0.17 4.07
C GLY A 206 -13.39 -0.82 5.20
N ILE A 207 -12.56 -0.42 6.16
CA ILE A 207 -12.16 -1.29 7.27
C ILE A 207 -13.36 -1.54 8.21
N PRO A 208 -13.61 -2.79 8.68
CA PRO A 208 -14.67 -3.05 9.65
C PRO A 208 -14.49 -2.23 10.93
N PHE A 209 -15.48 -1.42 11.27
CA PHE A 209 -15.58 -0.73 12.55
C PHE A 209 -16.49 -1.48 13.52
N ASN A 210 -16.35 -1.21 14.82
CA ASN A 210 -17.10 -1.90 15.85
C ASN A 210 -18.55 -1.39 15.91
N ARG A 211 -19.48 -2.20 15.40
CA ARG A 211 -20.93 -1.87 15.40
C ARG A 211 -21.56 -1.77 16.79
N ASN A 212 -20.94 -2.39 17.81
CA ASN A 212 -21.45 -2.27 19.18
C ASN A 212 -21.10 -0.91 19.79
N LYS A 213 -20.02 -0.28 19.31
CA LYS A 213 -19.56 1.03 19.77
C LYS A 213 -20.18 2.17 18.97
N TYR A 214 -20.35 1.97 17.66
CA TYR A 214 -20.79 2.98 16.72
C TYR A 214 -22.11 2.59 16.05
N LEU A 215 -22.98 3.57 15.81
CA LEU A 215 -24.21 3.34 15.04
C LEU A 215 -23.91 3.27 13.55
N ILE A 216 -24.64 2.41 12.83
CA ILE A 216 -24.71 2.41 11.36
C ILE A 216 -26.07 2.97 10.97
N LEU A 217 -26.08 3.85 9.99
CA LEU A 217 -27.27 4.48 9.38
C LEU A 217 -28.32 3.50 8.78
N ASN A 218 -28.19 2.17 8.90
CA ASN A 218 -29.22 1.25 8.41
C ASN A 218 -30.52 1.28 9.23
N ASP A 219 -30.50 1.82 10.46
CA ASP A 219 -31.71 2.05 11.25
C ASP A 219 -32.54 3.27 10.75
N PHE A 220 -32.13 3.89 9.63
CA PHE A 220 -32.81 5.04 9.01
C PHE A 220 -33.58 4.73 7.73
N LEU A 221 -33.53 3.51 7.21
CA LEU A 221 -34.39 3.19 6.08
C LEU A 221 -35.84 3.25 6.57
N PRO A 222 -36.71 4.06 5.93
CA PRO A 222 -38.12 4.04 6.26
C PRO A 222 -38.59 2.62 5.96
N SER A 223 -38.91 1.85 7.01
CA SER A 223 -39.92 0.80 6.85
C SER A 223 -41.07 1.46 6.08
N GLY A 224 -41.58 0.87 5.01
CA GLY A 224 -42.51 1.51 4.08
C GLY A 224 -43.84 2.06 4.64
N ASP A 225 -43.96 2.21 5.96
CA ASP A 225 -44.87 3.11 6.65
C ASP A 225 -44.20 4.49 6.86
N ASP A 226 -44.84 5.56 6.38
CA ASP A 226 -44.46 6.97 6.55
C ASP A 226 -44.33 7.44 8.03
N SER A 227 -44.33 6.54 9.01
CA SER A 227 -43.93 6.85 10.37
C SER A 227 -42.41 6.73 10.49
N LEU A 228 -41.72 7.86 10.39
CA LEU A 228 -40.42 8.03 11.06
C LEU A 228 -40.58 7.54 12.49
N ASP A 229 -40.05 6.36 12.78
CA ASP A 229 -40.05 5.80 14.12
C ASP A 229 -39.13 6.68 14.95
N ASP A 230 -39.71 7.54 15.80
CA ASP A 230 -39.06 8.54 16.69
C ASP A 230 -38.13 7.89 17.76
N HIS A 231 -37.79 6.62 17.57
CA HIS A 231 -36.92 5.81 18.41
C HIS A 231 -35.50 5.67 17.87
N THR A 232 -35.21 6.08 16.63
CA THR A 232 -33.87 6.00 16.01
C THR A 232 -33.20 7.35 15.83
N ASP A 233 -33.39 8.29 16.77
CA ASP A 233 -32.58 9.53 16.79
C ASP A 233 -31.15 9.22 17.32
N PRO A 234 -30.09 9.27 16.47
CA PRO A 234 -28.71 8.97 16.85
C PRO A 234 -28.16 9.92 17.91
N LEU A 235 -28.77 11.11 18.06
CA LEU A 235 -28.42 12.05 19.13
C LEU A 235 -28.95 11.61 20.50
N ARG A 236 -29.96 10.72 20.55
CA ARG A 236 -30.62 10.27 21.78
C ARG A 236 -29.89 9.09 22.45
N GLU A 237 -29.22 8.23 21.67
CA GLU A 237 -28.39 7.13 22.19
C GLU A 237 -26.93 7.52 22.47
N GLY A 238 -26.50 8.71 22.03
CA GLY A 238 -25.15 9.22 22.29
C GLY A 238 -24.04 8.44 21.57
N ARG A 239 -24.37 7.64 20.55
CA ARG A 239 -23.40 6.92 19.71
C ARG A 239 -23.19 7.71 18.41
N SER A 240 -21.97 8.16 18.17
CA SER A 240 -21.60 8.86 16.93
C SER A 240 -21.12 7.88 15.87
N GLU A 241 -21.15 8.27 14.60
CA GLU A 241 -20.49 7.53 13.53
C GLU A 241 -18.96 7.59 13.70
N PRO A 242 -18.21 6.56 13.27
CA PRO A 242 -16.76 6.52 13.42
C PRO A 242 -16.03 7.30 12.32
N LEU A 243 -16.40 8.56 12.06
CA LEU A 243 -15.72 9.34 11.03
C LEU A 243 -14.32 9.78 11.49
N VAL A 244 -13.33 8.94 11.19
CA VAL A 244 -11.92 9.22 11.48
C VAL A 244 -11.20 9.54 10.18
N THR A 245 -10.95 10.84 9.98
CA THR A 245 -10.22 11.36 8.83
C THR A 245 -8.81 11.81 9.22
N ILE A 246 -7.84 11.61 8.33
CA ILE A 246 -6.48 12.13 8.46
C ILE A 246 -6.18 12.95 7.22
N THR A 247 -5.98 14.26 7.40
CA THR A 247 -5.76 15.13 6.25
C THR A 247 -4.36 14.94 5.69
N GLN A 248 -4.16 15.37 4.45
CA GLN A 248 -2.84 15.28 3.83
C GLN A 248 -1.75 16.05 4.58
N SER A 249 -2.07 17.22 5.15
CA SER A 249 -1.11 18.02 5.92
C SER A 249 -0.69 17.35 7.24
N GLU A 250 -1.49 16.40 7.75
CA GLU A 250 -1.18 15.59 8.91
C GLU A 250 -0.30 14.38 8.59
N ARG A 251 -0.36 13.90 7.35
CA ARG A 251 0.53 12.87 6.81
C ARG A 251 1.92 13.40 6.47
N GLY A 252 2.02 14.70 6.18
CA GLY A 252 3.28 15.36 5.84
C GLY A 252 4.18 15.62 7.05
N TRP A 253 5.48 15.44 6.87
CA TRP A 253 6.53 15.85 7.80
C TRP A 253 7.60 16.73 7.14
N PRO A 254 7.99 17.87 7.75
CA PRO A 254 7.44 18.42 8.99
C PRO A 254 5.97 18.85 8.84
N ARG A 255 5.18 18.66 9.90
CA ARG A 255 3.73 18.90 9.88
C ARG A 255 3.44 20.39 9.71
N GLY A 256 2.41 20.70 8.90
CA GLY A 256 1.94 22.08 8.68
C GLY A 256 2.83 22.92 7.79
N THR A 257 3.80 22.32 7.10
CA THR A 257 4.58 22.99 6.06
C THR A 257 3.87 22.87 4.71
N GLU A 258 4.05 23.86 3.82
CA GLU A 258 3.53 23.80 2.45
C GLU A 258 4.29 22.80 1.56
N SER A 259 5.48 22.39 1.98
CA SER A 259 6.33 21.43 1.25
C SER A 259 6.89 20.38 2.22
N PRO A 260 6.05 19.44 2.68
CA PRO A 260 6.52 18.31 3.47
C PRO A 260 7.58 17.52 2.70
N GLU A 261 8.63 17.11 3.40
CA GLU A 261 9.72 16.32 2.80
C GLU A 261 9.40 14.82 2.82
N TYR A 262 8.72 14.36 3.88
CA TYR A 262 8.30 12.98 4.04
C TYR A 262 6.78 12.93 4.15
N TYR A 263 6.21 11.86 3.62
CA TYR A 263 4.82 11.48 3.79
C TYR A 263 4.78 10.09 4.40
N TRP A 264 3.67 9.79 5.06
CA TRP A 264 3.39 8.43 5.49
C TRP A 264 1.98 8.01 5.13
N ASP A 265 1.85 6.72 4.80
CA ASP A 265 0.58 6.03 4.59
C ASP A 265 0.51 4.79 5.48
N CYS A 266 -0.69 4.25 5.64
CA CYS A 266 -0.92 3.17 6.57
C CYS A 266 -1.84 2.07 6.03
N MET A 267 -1.73 0.92 6.67
CA MET A 267 -2.65 -0.21 6.52
C MET A 267 -2.95 -0.78 7.89
N PHE A 268 -4.07 -1.49 7.98
CA PHE A 268 -4.47 -2.14 9.21
C PHE A 268 -4.60 -3.64 8.98
N ARG A 269 -4.39 -4.43 10.02
CA ARG A 269 -4.84 -5.83 10.07
C ARG A 269 -5.41 -6.11 11.44
N ARG A 270 -6.27 -7.12 11.56
CA ARG A 270 -6.66 -7.68 12.85
C ARG A 270 -6.15 -9.11 12.95
N TYR A 271 -5.33 -9.37 13.96
CA TYR A 271 -4.65 -10.63 14.14
C TYR A 271 -4.64 -11.02 15.62
N GLN A 272 -5.19 -12.18 15.92
CA GLN A 272 -5.43 -12.69 17.26
C GLN A 272 -6.21 -11.68 18.13
N GLY A 273 -7.21 -11.03 17.53
CA GLY A 273 -8.05 -10.05 18.19
C GLY A 273 -7.40 -8.68 18.44
N ARG A 274 -6.13 -8.48 18.04
CA ARG A 274 -5.42 -7.19 18.14
C ARG A 274 -5.35 -6.51 16.79
N VAL A 275 -5.47 -5.20 16.80
CA VAL A 275 -5.30 -4.39 15.59
C VAL A 275 -3.84 -4.00 15.45
N GLN A 276 -3.25 -4.34 14.31
CA GLN A 276 -1.91 -3.91 13.93
C GLN A 276 -2.00 -2.89 12.82
N VAL A 277 -1.04 -1.99 12.80
CA VAL A 277 -0.89 -0.92 11.82
C VAL A 277 0.47 -1.06 11.15
N ALA A 278 0.45 -1.14 9.83
CA ALA A 278 1.64 -0.95 9.02
C ALA A 278 1.74 0.53 8.65
N ILE A 279 2.92 1.13 8.82
CA ILE A 279 3.23 2.49 8.39
C ILE A 279 4.34 2.44 7.34
N PHE A 280 4.10 3.08 6.20
CA PHE A 280 5.07 3.27 5.13
C PHE A 280 5.45 4.74 5.08
N VAL A 281 6.74 5.04 5.13
CA VAL A 281 7.29 6.40 5.02
C VAL A 281 8.04 6.51 3.72
N TYR A 282 7.77 7.58 2.98
CA TYR A 282 8.41 7.85 1.71
C TYR A 282 8.61 9.35 1.51
N ARG A 283 9.57 9.73 0.66
CA ARG A 283 9.72 11.11 0.17
C ARG A 283 9.08 11.24 -1.18
N VAL A 284 8.62 12.44 -1.50
CA VAL A 284 8.11 12.77 -2.82
C VAL A 284 9.09 13.70 -3.53
N GLY A 285 9.45 13.35 -4.76
CA GLY A 285 10.19 14.19 -5.68
C GLY A 285 9.44 14.33 -7.00
N PHE A 286 9.71 15.41 -7.73
CA PHE A 286 9.19 15.59 -9.09
C PHE A 286 10.33 15.53 -10.10
N ASN A 287 10.02 15.01 -11.30
CA ASN A 287 10.93 15.00 -12.42
C ASN A 287 11.33 16.44 -12.80
N GLY A 288 12.59 16.82 -12.51
CA GLY A 288 13.09 18.19 -12.67
C GLY A 288 13.61 18.84 -11.38
N GLY A 289 13.44 18.17 -10.22
CA GLY A 289 14.00 18.60 -8.95
C GLY A 289 13.21 19.68 -8.21
N GLU A 290 12.08 20.12 -8.76
CA GLU A 290 11.15 21.04 -8.11
C GLU A 290 10.31 20.28 -7.04
N GLN A 291 10.07 20.90 -5.89
CA GLN A 291 9.17 20.36 -4.88
C GLN A 291 7.75 20.83 -5.18
N LEU A 292 6.91 19.93 -5.66
CA LEU A 292 5.50 20.20 -5.89
C LEU A 292 4.66 19.65 -4.73
N PRO A 293 3.52 20.29 -4.41
CA PRO A 293 2.57 19.72 -3.48
C PRO A 293 2.12 18.36 -4.02
N TYR A 294 2.43 17.32 -3.28
CA TYR A 294 1.97 15.97 -3.58
C TYR A 294 0.55 15.82 -3.07
N ALA A 295 -0.36 15.31 -3.90
CA ALA A 295 -1.69 14.83 -3.53
C ALA A 295 -1.83 13.38 -4.04
N VAL A 296 -2.36 12.48 -3.21
CA VAL A 296 -2.82 11.18 -3.73
C VAL A 296 -4.05 11.51 -4.56
N CYS A 297 -4.04 11.18 -5.84
CA CYS A 297 -5.09 11.60 -6.76
C CYS A 297 -5.61 10.45 -7.60
N HIS A 298 -6.80 10.64 -8.16
CA HIS A 298 -7.37 9.70 -9.11
C HIS A 298 -6.75 9.94 -10.49
N GLN A 299 -5.86 9.05 -10.95
CA GLN A 299 -5.51 9.04 -12.36
C GLN A 299 -6.45 8.10 -13.11
N GLY A 300 -7.25 8.68 -14.02
CA GLY A 300 -7.83 7.93 -15.12
C GLY A 300 -6.68 7.33 -15.92
N ALA A 301 -6.71 6.01 -16.11
CA ALA A 301 -5.68 5.27 -16.82
C ALA A 301 -5.15 6.02 -18.05
N PRO A 302 -3.83 5.99 -18.35
CA PRO A 302 -3.41 6.29 -19.71
C PRO A 302 -4.21 5.39 -20.66
N SER A 303 -4.67 5.95 -21.77
CA SER A 303 -5.55 5.29 -22.75
C SER A 303 -4.98 4.00 -23.36
N ASN A 304 -3.73 3.64 -23.02
CA ASN A 304 -3.13 2.35 -23.34
C ASN A 304 -1.87 2.11 -22.48
N PRO A 305 -1.90 1.28 -21.41
CA PRO A 305 -0.69 0.72 -20.81
C PRO A 305 -0.40 -0.61 -21.48
N ASP A 306 0.82 -0.78 -21.98
CA ASP A 306 1.26 -2.00 -22.64
C ASP A 306 0.82 -3.27 -21.88
N ALA A 307 0.03 -4.08 -22.58
CA ALA A 307 -0.52 -5.33 -22.12
C ALA A 307 0.59 -6.38 -21.98
N VAL A 308 1.33 -6.36 -20.88
CA VAL A 308 2.33 -7.41 -20.56
C VAL A 308 1.65 -8.78 -20.27
N SER A 309 0.31 -8.86 -20.31
CA SER A 309 -0.45 -10.12 -20.22
C SER A 309 -1.53 -10.31 -21.30
N GLY A 310 -1.56 -9.49 -22.35
CA GLY A 310 -2.58 -9.61 -23.42
C GLY A 310 -4.04 -9.39 -22.99
N VAL A 311 -4.28 -9.02 -21.73
CA VAL A 311 -5.59 -8.60 -21.21
C VAL A 311 -5.61 -7.07 -21.20
N PRO A 312 -6.48 -6.42 -22.00
CA PRO A 312 -6.71 -4.99 -21.89
C PRO A 312 -7.21 -4.68 -20.48
N ILE A 313 -6.42 -3.94 -19.69
CA ILE A 313 -6.90 -3.40 -18.43
C ILE A 313 -7.77 -2.21 -18.81
N ASN A 314 -9.07 -2.44 -18.92
CA ASN A 314 -10.03 -1.36 -19.10
C ASN A 314 -10.05 -0.56 -17.80
N ASN A 315 -9.28 0.54 -17.77
CA ASN A 315 -9.17 1.49 -16.67
C ASN A 315 -8.25 1.05 -15.49
N PRO A 316 -6.91 0.96 -15.67
CA PRO A 316 -5.97 0.91 -14.56
C PRO A 316 -6.01 2.23 -13.80
N ARG A 317 -7.00 2.34 -12.93
CA ARG A 317 -7.00 3.28 -11.82
C ARG A 317 -5.75 2.98 -11.01
N GLU A 318 -4.96 4.00 -10.69
CA GLU A 318 -3.91 3.83 -9.70
C GLU A 318 -4.53 3.27 -8.42
N SER A 319 -3.98 2.16 -7.96
CA SER A 319 -4.32 1.65 -6.64
C SER A 319 -3.81 2.65 -5.60
N PRO A 320 -4.57 2.90 -4.52
CA PRO A 320 -4.09 3.77 -3.45
C PRO A 320 -2.80 3.22 -2.86
N LEU A 321 -1.97 4.10 -2.30
CA LEU A 321 -0.76 3.66 -1.62
C LEU A 321 -1.10 3.06 -0.24
N PRO A 322 -0.34 2.06 0.22
CA PRO A 322 0.68 1.30 -0.52
C PRO A 322 0.07 0.37 -1.59
N VAL A 323 0.84 0.06 -2.63
CA VAL A 323 0.44 -0.85 -3.72
C VAL A 323 0.56 -2.29 -3.27
N ARG A 324 -0.43 -3.11 -3.63
CA ARG A 324 -0.46 -4.56 -3.37
C ARG A 324 -0.01 -5.34 -4.60
N VAL A 325 0.80 -6.38 -4.40
CA VAL A 325 1.12 -7.41 -5.40
C VAL A 325 0.79 -8.77 -4.83
N ASP A 326 0.10 -9.58 -5.62
CA ASP A 326 -0.28 -10.96 -5.28
C ASP A 326 0.52 -11.97 -6.11
N PHE A 327 0.84 -13.11 -5.49
CA PHE A 327 1.55 -14.24 -6.08
C PHE A 327 0.62 -15.47 -6.11
N PRO A 328 -0.32 -15.52 -7.07
CA PRO A 328 -1.37 -16.53 -7.08
C PRO A 328 -0.82 -17.94 -7.36
N SER A 329 0.22 -18.04 -8.19
CA SER A 329 0.82 -19.34 -8.52
C SER A 329 1.73 -19.81 -7.39
N PRO A 330 1.67 -21.08 -6.96
CA PRO A 330 2.60 -21.63 -5.98
C PRO A 330 4.08 -21.46 -6.34
N GLY A 331 4.43 -21.43 -7.62
CA GLY A 331 5.81 -21.22 -8.08
C GLY A 331 6.32 -19.78 -7.95
N ASP A 332 5.42 -18.80 -7.77
CA ASP A 332 5.76 -17.37 -7.68
C ASP A 332 5.88 -16.89 -6.21
N ARG A 333 5.43 -17.71 -5.24
CA ARG A 333 5.41 -17.37 -3.81
C ARG A 333 6.80 -17.45 -3.19
N TRP A 334 7.03 -16.68 -2.13
CA TRP A 334 8.36 -16.64 -1.50
C TRP A 334 8.40 -17.56 -0.30
N TYR A 335 9.16 -18.64 -0.43
CA TYR A 335 9.29 -19.65 0.60
C TYR A 335 10.45 -19.33 1.54
N PRO A 336 10.32 -19.57 2.86
CA PRO A 336 11.45 -19.54 3.79
C PRO A 336 12.68 -20.34 3.34
N GLU A 337 12.45 -21.43 2.61
CA GLU A 337 13.49 -22.34 2.09
C GLU A 337 13.79 -22.11 0.59
N GLY A 338 13.37 -20.97 0.02
CA GLY A 338 13.67 -20.57 -1.36
C GLY A 338 12.80 -21.22 -2.44
N ASP A 339 12.73 -22.56 -2.46
CA ASP A 339 11.97 -23.36 -3.44
C ASP A 339 11.05 -24.35 -2.70
N PRO A 340 9.84 -24.66 -3.21
CA PRO A 340 9.01 -25.75 -2.67
C PRO A 340 9.72 -27.11 -2.63
N THR A 341 10.75 -27.29 -3.48
CA THR A 341 11.71 -28.39 -3.42
C THR A 341 13.02 -27.88 -2.80
N PRO A 342 13.31 -28.16 -1.52
CA PRO A 342 14.49 -27.62 -0.85
C PRO A 342 15.74 -28.05 -1.62
N ASP A 343 16.44 -27.08 -2.20
CA ASP A 343 17.84 -27.26 -2.57
C ASP A 343 18.72 -26.81 -1.41
N ASP A 344 19.82 -27.52 -1.16
CA ASP A 344 20.69 -27.29 0.00
C ASP A 344 21.47 -25.96 -0.07
N ASN A 345 21.07 -25.02 -0.94
CA ASN A 345 21.76 -23.75 -1.13
C ASN A 345 21.10 -22.64 -0.29
N PRO A 346 21.68 -22.26 0.86
CA PRO A 346 21.09 -21.25 1.73
C PRO A 346 20.99 -19.85 1.10
N LEU A 347 21.69 -19.61 -0.02
CA LEU A 347 21.58 -18.34 -0.77
C LEU A 347 20.26 -18.23 -1.56
N ASN A 348 19.57 -19.35 -1.80
CA ASN A 348 18.28 -19.33 -2.48
C ASN A 348 17.16 -18.83 -1.58
N ASN A 349 17.30 -18.95 -0.26
CA ASN A 349 16.32 -18.47 0.73
C ASN A 349 16.19 -16.93 0.79
N LEU A 350 17.14 -16.21 0.18
CA LEU A 350 17.11 -14.75 0.05
C LEU A 350 16.66 -14.28 -1.33
N THR A 351 16.53 -15.20 -2.29
CA THR A 351 16.22 -14.89 -3.68
C THR A 351 14.71 -14.97 -3.89
N VAL A 352 14.13 -13.95 -4.52
CA VAL A 352 12.70 -13.93 -4.85
C VAL A 352 12.44 -14.78 -6.12
N PRO A 353 11.55 -15.79 -6.07
CA PRO A 353 11.20 -16.57 -7.26
C PRO A 353 10.67 -15.72 -8.42
N GLY A 354 10.87 -16.19 -9.66
CA GLY A 354 10.45 -15.48 -10.87
C GLY A 354 11.25 -14.20 -11.19
N THR A 355 12.29 -13.87 -10.40
CA THR A 355 13.10 -12.67 -10.62
C THR A 355 14.48 -12.92 -11.25
N LEU A 356 14.76 -14.14 -11.67
CA LEU A 356 16.00 -14.47 -12.37
C LEU A 356 16.13 -13.67 -13.69
N PRO A 357 17.36 -13.34 -14.12
CA PRO A 357 17.62 -12.68 -15.39
C PRO A 357 17.00 -13.45 -16.57
N ALA A 358 16.02 -12.85 -17.23
CA ALA A 358 15.34 -13.44 -18.38
C ALA A 358 15.67 -12.65 -19.65
N GLY A 359 16.92 -12.80 -20.12
CA GLY A 359 17.33 -12.71 -21.53
C GLY A 359 17.13 -11.42 -22.36
N SER A 360 16.36 -10.41 -21.92
CA SER A 360 16.14 -9.19 -22.71
C SER A 360 16.21 -7.92 -21.88
N VAL A 361 17.18 -7.07 -22.23
CA VAL A 361 17.38 -5.73 -21.65
C VAL A 361 16.29 -4.74 -22.10
N LEU A 362 15.47 -5.13 -23.10
CA LEU A 362 14.47 -4.25 -23.73
C LEU A 362 13.09 -4.29 -23.04
N SER A 363 12.84 -5.24 -22.14
CA SER A 363 11.62 -5.23 -21.33
C SER A 363 11.87 -4.43 -20.05
N GLN A 364 11.71 -3.10 -20.14
CA GLN A 364 11.67 -2.23 -18.97
C GLN A 364 10.53 -2.68 -18.06
N LEU A 365 10.81 -2.82 -16.76
CA LEU A 365 9.78 -3.14 -15.78
C LEU A 365 8.91 -1.91 -15.54
N ASP A 366 7.60 -2.10 -15.47
CA ASP A 366 6.66 -1.04 -15.09
C ASP A 366 7.03 -0.52 -13.68
N PRO A 367 7.47 0.75 -13.52
CA PRO A 367 7.89 1.27 -12.23
C PRO A 367 6.78 1.23 -11.18
N TYR A 368 5.51 1.33 -11.59
CA TYR A 368 4.40 1.30 -10.65
C TYR A 368 4.07 -0.13 -10.22
N ALA A 369 3.88 -1.04 -11.17
CA ALA A 369 3.44 -2.42 -10.88
C ALA A 369 4.58 -3.35 -10.45
N ASN A 370 5.79 -3.14 -10.98
CA ASN A 370 6.97 -3.97 -10.74
C ASN A 370 8.04 -3.25 -9.91
N GLY A 371 7.80 -2.01 -9.48
CA GLY A 371 8.76 -1.22 -8.73
C GLY A 371 9.18 -1.80 -7.39
N TRP A 372 8.41 -2.73 -6.83
CA TRP A 372 8.78 -3.51 -5.65
C TRP A 372 10.09 -4.28 -5.83
N GLN A 373 10.49 -4.53 -7.07
CA GLN A 373 11.71 -5.27 -7.43
C GLN A 373 12.96 -4.40 -7.38
N GLN A 374 12.85 -3.08 -7.18
CA GLN A 374 14.00 -2.17 -7.17
C GLN A 374 14.81 -2.28 -5.88
N ALA A 375 16.11 -1.96 -5.97
CA ALA A 375 17.01 -1.99 -4.82
C ALA A 375 16.60 -0.93 -3.78
N GLY A 376 16.66 -1.28 -2.50
CA GLY A 376 16.31 -0.39 -1.39
C GLY A 376 14.81 -0.30 -1.08
N GLN A 377 13.96 -1.01 -1.83
CA GLN A 377 12.52 -1.07 -1.57
C GLN A 377 12.20 -1.67 -0.20
N TRP A 378 11.14 -1.14 0.42
CA TRP A 378 10.57 -1.63 1.67
C TRP A 378 9.27 -2.35 1.36
N LEU A 379 9.17 -3.60 1.81
CA LEU A 379 8.03 -4.47 1.54
C LEU A 379 7.47 -4.95 2.88
N ILE A 380 6.16 -5.06 2.96
CA ILE A 380 5.50 -5.77 4.06
C ILE A 380 4.77 -6.97 3.45
N ASP A 381 4.92 -8.14 4.04
CA ASP A 381 4.21 -9.35 3.60
C ASP A 381 2.87 -9.55 4.33
N GLN A 382 2.11 -10.58 3.93
CA GLN A 382 0.78 -10.84 4.52
C GLN A 382 0.85 -11.20 6.01
N ASN A 383 2.02 -11.63 6.47
CA ASN A 383 2.28 -12.04 7.84
C ASN A 383 2.80 -10.87 8.69
N GLY A 384 2.96 -9.68 8.12
CA GLY A 384 3.43 -8.48 8.82
C GLY A 384 4.94 -8.45 9.00
N THR A 385 5.67 -9.31 8.30
CA THR A 385 7.13 -9.24 8.25
C THR A 385 7.52 -8.09 7.34
N VAL A 386 8.45 -7.26 7.81
CA VAL A 386 9.05 -6.20 7.01
C VAL A 386 10.29 -6.75 6.32
N HIS A 387 10.33 -6.63 5.00
CA HIS A 387 11.46 -7.01 4.16
C HIS A 387 12.08 -5.77 3.52
N ARG A 388 13.39 -5.82 3.26
CA ARG A 388 14.09 -4.81 2.46
C ARG A 388 14.80 -5.46 1.29
N VAL A 389 14.65 -4.90 0.11
CA VAL A 389 15.33 -5.37 -1.11
C VAL A 389 16.78 -4.92 -1.08
N LEU A 390 17.70 -5.88 -0.99
CA LEU A 390 19.14 -5.65 -1.00
C LEU A 390 19.67 -5.44 -2.42
N SER A 391 19.34 -6.38 -3.31
CA SER A 391 19.68 -6.34 -4.72
C SER A 391 18.38 -6.38 -5.50
N GLY A 392 18.10 -5.34 -6.28
CA GLY A 392 16.89 -5.28 -7.08
C GLY A 392 17.18 -5.46 -8.57
N ARG A 393 16.19 -5.12 -9.39
CA ARG A 393 16.31 -5.00 -10.84
C ARG A 393 15.43 -3.88 -11.38
N ASP A 394 15.93 -3.19 -12.40
CA ASP A 394 15.20 -2.15 -13.12
C ASP A 394 14.61 -2.66 -14.46
N ASN A 395 15.13 -3.79 -14.95
CA ASN A 395 14.68 -4.44 -16.18
C ASN A 395 14.72 -5.97 -16.07
N GLY A 396 14.11 -6.66 -17.03
CA GLY A 396 14.05 -8.13 -17.06
C GLY A 396 15.39 -8.85 -17.25
N ALA A 397 16.45 -8.16 -17.68
CA ALA A 397 17.79 -8.73 -17.83
C ALA A 397 18.61 -8.70 -16.53
N GLU A 398 18.16 -7.95 -15.54
CA GLU A 398 18.76 -7.89 -14.21
C GLU A 398 18.10 -8.90 -13.26
N GLY A 399 18.76 -9.14 -12.13
CA GLY A 399 18.28 -10.02 -11.07
C GLY A 399 19.29 -11.10 -10.68
N PRO A 400 18.95 -11.98 -9.72
CA PRO A 400 17.67 -12.01 -9.01
C PRO A 400 17.45 -10.83 -8.05
N VAL A 401 16.18 -10.57 -7.72
CA VAL A 401 15.83 -9.76 -6.55
C VAL A 401 16.21 -10.53 -5.29
N ARG A 402 16.95 -9.87 -4.40
CA ARG A 402 17.40 -10.44 -3.13
C ARG A 402 16.95 -9.61 -1.96
N LEU A 403 16.44 -10.28 -0.94
CA LEU A 403 16.04 -9.67 0.32
C LEU A 403 17.23 -9.58 1.29
N THR A 404 17.15 -8.64 2.23
CA THR A 404 18.12 -8.48 3.32
C THR A 404 18.01 -9.57 4.38
N SER A 405 16.82 -10.17 4.52
CA SER A 405 16.52 -11.26 5.45
C SER A 405 15.67 -12.33 4.76
N GLN A 406 15.81 -13.57 5.23
CA GLN A 406 14.98 -14.68 4.78
C GLN A 406 13.53 -14.51 5.24
N VAL A 407 12.59 -15.10 4.51
CA VAL A 407 11.19 -15.19 4.94
C VAL A 407 11.15 -16.04 6.22
N PRO A 408 10.55 -15.55 7.32
CA PRO A 408 10.49 -16.30 8.56
C PRO A 408 9.56 -17.50 8.41
N TYR A 409 9.91 -18.58 9.10
CA TYR A 409 9.04 -19.74 9.19
C TYR A 409 7.89 -19.46 10.15
N ILE A 410 6.67 -19.71 9.68
CA ILE A 410 5.43 -19.47 10.39
C ILE A 410 4.76 -20.81 10.66
N PRO A 411 4.34 -21.09 11.91
CA PRO A 411 3.70 -22.35 12.24
C PRO A 411 2.36 -22.48 11.50
N VAL A 412 2.03 -23.71 11.09
CA VAL A 412 0.73 -24.04 10.47
C VAL A 412 -0.37 -23.95 11.51
N LEU A 413 -0.94 -22.75 11.64
CA LEU A 413 -2.07 -22.47 12.52
C LEU A 413 -3.14 -21.77 11.70
N ASP A 414 -4.41 -22.02 12.05
CA ASP A 414 -5.55 -21.40 11.37
C ASP A 414 -5.47 -19.86 11.45
N VAL A 415 -4.96 -19.31 12.56
CA VAL A 415 -4.72 -17.85 12.73
C VAL A 415 -3.79 -17.27 11.67
N ASN A 416 -2.97 -18.09 11.02
CA ASN A 416 -2.00 -17.66 10.00
C ASN A 416 -2.54 -17.81 8.57
N GLY A 417 -3.86 -17.95 8.36
CA GLY A 417 -4.37 -18.14 6.99
C GLY A 417 -4.23 -19.57 6.47
N ASN A 418 -3.83 -20.51 7.34
CA ASN A 418 -3.38 -21.83 6.96
C ASN A 418 -4.35 -22.86 7.50
N LEU A 419 -5.37 -23.16 6.70
CA LEU A 419 -6.26 -24.27 7.00
C LEU A 419 -5.45 -25.56 7.15
N ASN A 420 -5.48 -26.13 8.35
CA ASN A 420 -5.18 -27.53 8.57
C ASN A 420 -6.27 -28.40 7.92
N ASN A 421 -6.43 -28.34 6.59
CA ASN A 421 -7.33 -29.24 5.88
C ASN A 421 -6.70 -30.63 5.86
N THR A 422 -6.87 -31.29 7.00
CA THR A 422 -6.60 -32.69 7.25
C THR A 422 -7.60 -33.48 6.44
N THR A 423 -7.34 -33.67 5.14
CA THR A 423 -7.76 -34.94 4.55
C THR A 423 -6.86 -36.00 5.16
N PRO A 424 -7.35 -36.83 6.10
CA PRO A 424 -6.51 -37.80 6.78
C PRO A 424 -6.17 -38.88 5.75
N GLY A 425 -4.92 -38.97 5.29
CA GLY A 425 -4.47 -40.08 4.44
C GLY A 425 -3.44 -39.75 3.36
N LEU A 426 -3.23 -38.49 3.00
CA LEU A 426 -2.18 -38.10 2.04
C LEU A 426 -0.95 -37.62 2.81
N GLY A 427 0.10 -38.45 2.83
CA GLY A 427 1.35 -38.26 3.58
C GLY A 427 2.22 -37.10 3.10
N VAL A 428 1.67 -35.90 3.04
CA VAL A 428 2.45 -34.68 2.85
C VAL A 428 3.18 -34.40 4.17
N ASN A 429 4.50 -34.36 4.12
CA ASN A 429 5.36 -34.05 5.27
C ASN A 429 5.01 -32.68 5.87
N ASN A 430 4.98 -32.61 7.21
CA ASN A 430 4.64 -31.37 7.94
C ASN A 430 5.55 -30.19 7.56
N SER A 431 6.81 -30.45 7.19
CA SER A 431 7.74 -29.42 6.75
C SER A 431 7.31 -28.73 5.45
N ALA A 432 6.85 -29.49 4.43
CA ALA A 432 6.35 -28.88 3.19
C ALA A 432 5.05 -28.10 3.40
N ARG A 433 4.17 -28.60 4.28
CA ARG A 433 2.94 -27.88 4.65
C ARG A 433 3.25 -26.55 5.32
N ALA A 434 4.20 -26.55 6.24
CA ALA A 434 4.62 -25.36 6.94
C ALA A 434 5.41 -24.39 6.04
N ASN A 435 6.15 -24.89 5.06
CA ASN A 435 6.78 -24.06 4.03
C ASN A 435 5.72 -23.36 3.15
N ILE A 436 4.69 -24.08 2.69
CA ILE A 436 3.55 -23.52 1.94
C ILE A 436 2.76 -22.52 2.78
N ALA A 437 2.57 -22.82 4.06
CA ALA A 437 1.89 -21.96 5.02
C ALA A 437 2.64 -20.65 5.30
N SER A 438 3.97 -20.71 5.29
CA SER A 438 4.85 -19.56 5.49
C SER A 438 5.12 -18.78 4.22
N ALA A 439 4.72 -19.31 3.07
CA ALA A 439 5.03 -18.71 1.78
C ALA A 439 4.40 -17.33 1.67
N VAL A 440 5.17 -16.33 1.24
CA VAL A 440 4.66 -14.98 0.98
C VAL A 440 3.73 -15.04 -0.25
N LYS A 441 2.46 -14.71 -0.03
CA LYS A 441 1.39 -14.73 -1.04
C LYS A 441 1.08 -13.34 -1.57
N SER A 442 1.28 -12.34 -0.73
CA SER A 442 0.98 -10.95 -1.04
C SER A 442 1.99 -10.05 -0.37
N ILE A 443 2.36 -8.97 -1.05
CA ILE A 443 3.22 -7.92 -0.52
C ILE A 443 2.61 -6.55 -0.75
N TRP A 444 3.01 -5.60 0.09
CA TRP A 444 2.67 -4.20 -0.01
C TRP A 444 3.93 -3.34 -0.02
N PHE A 445 3.96 -2.33 -0.87
CA PHE A 445 5.11 -1.46 -1.06
C PHE A 445 4.70 -0.06 -1.55
N ILE A 446 5.65 0.88 -1.52
CA ILE A 446 5.49 2.19 -2.15
C ILE A 446 6.18 2.15 -3.52
N PRO A 447 5.45 2.36 -4.63
CA PRO A 447 6.04 2.33 -5.95
C PRO A 447 7.03 3.48 -6.11
N PRO A 448 8.19 3.27 -6.76
CA PRO A 448 9.21 4.28 -6.99
C PRO A 448 8.72 5.45 -7.84
N GLU A 449 7.69 5.24 -8.66
CA GLU A 449 7.08 6.26 -9.49
C GLU A 449 5.57 6.06 -9.54
N THR A 450 4.81 7.14 -9.41
CA THR A 450 3.38 7.14 -9.70
C THR A 450 3.16 7.24 -11.21
N ARG A 451 2.02 6.80 -11.72
CA ARG A 451 1.59 7.00 -13.11
C ARG A 451 1.47 8.50 -13.47
N ASN A 452 1.41 9.38 -12.47
CA ASN A 452 1.44 10.84 -12.63
C ASN A 452 2.86 11.41 -12.73
N GLY A 453 3.90 10.57 -12.66
CA GLY A 453 5.30 10.98 -12.80
C GLY A 453 5.92 11.56 -11.51
N PHE A 454 5.27 11.39 -10.36
CA PHE A 454 5.92 11.67 -9.07
C PHE A 454 6.86 10.53 -8.73
N THR A 455 8.11 10.87 -8.39
CA THR A 455 9.06 9.90 -7.84
C THR A 455 8.80 9.74 -6.34
N LEU A 456 8.49 8.54 -5.90
CA LEU A 456 8.37 8.23 -4.48
C LEU A 456 9.61 7.46 -4.04
N THR A 457 10.39 8.01 -3.12
CA THR A 457 11.53 7.28 -2.54
C THR A 457 11.07 6.60 -1.26
N PRO A 458 10.95 5.26 -1.20
CA PRO A 458 10.62 4.57 0.04
C PRO A 458 11.77 4.76 1.04
N VAL A 459 11.43 5.22 2.23
CA VAL A 459 12.41 5.55 3.28
C VAL A 459 12.42 4.49 4.37
N TYR A 460 11.24 4.11 4.85
CA TYR A 460 11.10 3.21 5.99
C TYR A 460 9.72 2.55 6.00
N ALA A 461 9.63 1.34 6.52
CA ALA A 461 8.35 0.68 6.78
C ALA A 461 8.40 -0.04 8.13
N THR A 462 7.29 -0.05 8.85
CA THR A 462 7.19 -0.72 10.15
C THR A 462 5.79 -1.23 10.41
N VAL A 463 5.68 -2.28 11.23
CA VAL A 463 4.42 -2.76 11.78
C VAL A 463 4.42 -2.50 13.29
N GLY A 464 3.34 -1.94 13.81
CA GLY A 464 3.12 -1.71 15.23
C GLY A 464 1.71 -2.13 15.64
N GLU A 465 1.50 -2.39 16.93
CA GLU A 465 0.14 -2.54 17.47
C GLU A 465 -0.50 -1.15 17.62
N LEU A 466 -1.80 -1.04 17.34
CA LEU A 466 -2.54 0.19 17.59
C LEU A 466 -2.65 0.44 19.10
#